data_AF-A0A0R2RCD0-F1
#
_entry.id   AF-A0A0R2RCD0-F1
#
_cell.length_a   1.000
_cell.length_b   1.000
_cell.length_c   1.000
_cell.angle_alpha   90.00
_cell.angle_beta   90.00
_cell.angle_gamma   90.00
#
_symmetry.space_group_name_H-M   'P 1'
#
loop_
_entity.id
_entity.type
_entity.pdbx_description
1 polymer ?
#
loop_
_entity_poly.entity_id
_entity_poly.type
_entity_poly.pdbx_seq_one_letter_code
_entity_poly.pdbx_strand_id
1 'polypeptide(L)'
;MRYLNAHGWINFRMRAMLMSFATYDLWLSWQEAGLVLARKFVDFEPGIHWSQCQMQAGETGINTIRVYSPIKQSHDQDPSGDFIRAWVPELAGVAGAMVHEPWQMQELRLTQCPDYPLPIVDHKSASKLAKDEIFSRRKLAVARAEARGVYLRHGSRAGPRSRPISKKRPTPAKESEPQLLLDLNIETLPLSMS
;
A
#
# COMPACT_ATOMS: atom_id res chain seq x y z
N MET A 1 10.73 0.59 -7.11
CA MET A 1 10.54 1.15 -8.47
C MET A 1 11.10 0.26 -9.59
N ARG A 2 12.21 -0.47 -9.40
CA ARG A 2 12.85 -1.28 -10.46
C ARG A 2 11.91 -2.29 -11.14
N TYR A 3 11.16 -3.07 -10.36
CA TYR A 3 10.12 -3.97 -10.88
C TYR A 3 9.13 -3.25 -11.81
N LEU A 4 8.58 -2.13 -11.34
CA LEU A 4 7.63 -1.34 -12.12
C LEU A 4 8.26 -0.83 -13.42
N ASN A 5 9.51 -0.38 -13.41
CA ASN A 5 10.17 0.08 -14.63
C ASN A 5 10.39 -1.06 -15.64
N ALA A 6 10.63 -2.29 -15.18
CA ALA A 6 10.88 -3.43 -16.04
C ALA A 6 9.59 -4.05 -16.61
N HIS A 7 8.54 -4.16 -15.78
CA HIS A 7 7.32 -4.88 -16.14
C HIS A 7 6.13 -3.97 -16.46
N GLY A 8 6.21 -2.70 -16.08
CA GLY A 8 5.12 -1.74 -16.24
C GLY A 8 3.86 -2.05 -15.42
N TRP A 9 3.95 -2.95 -14.43
CA TRP A 9 2.82 -3.33 -13.59
C TRP A 9 3.26 -3.55 -12.14
N ILE A 10 2.39 -3.22 -11.19
CA ILE A 10 2.47 -3.65 -9.79
C ILE A 10 1.05 -3.77 -9.24
N ASN A 11 0.87 -4.57 -8.19
CA ASN A 11 -0.43 -4.73 -7.53
C ASN A 11 -0.92 -3.41 -6.87
N PHE A 12 -2.22 -3.34 -6.60
CA PHE A 12 -2.88 -2.17 -6.02
C PHE A 12 -2.20 -1.64 -4.75
N ARG A 13 -1.78 -2.53 -3.85
CA ARG A 13 -1.20 -2.14 -2.57
C ARG A 13 0.17 -1.49 -2.73
N MET A 14 0.97 -1.96 -3.69
CA MET A 14 2.22 -1.30 -4.06
C MET A 14 1.99 0.07 -4.72
N ARG A 15 0.96 0.21 -5.57
CA ARG A 15 0.58 1.53 -6.14
C ARG A 15 0.21 2.52 -5.03
N ALA A 16 -0.62 2.07 -4.09
CA ALA A 16 -1.01 2.87 -2.94
C ALA A 16 0.19 3.26 -2.07
N MET A 17 1.11 2.33 -1.82
CA MET A 17 2.34 2.59 -1.07
C MET A 17 3.23 3.62 -1.77
N LEU A 18 3.42 3.55 -3.09
CA LEU A 18 4.22 4.52 -3.84
C LEU A 18 3.62 5.93 -3.79
N MET A 19 2.31 6.05 -4.00
CA MET A 19 1.62 7.34 -3.90
C MET A 19 1.73 7.89 -2.48
N SER A 20 1.47 7.06 -1.46
CA SER A 20 1.55 7.43 -0.06
C SER A 20 2.95 7.92 0.35
N PHE A 21 4.01 7.22 -0.08
CA PHE A 21 5.39 7.63 0.18
C PHE A 21 5.71 8.96 -0.52
N ALA A 22 5.30 9.13 -1.77
CA ALA A 22 5.52 10.39 -2.48
C ALA A 22 4.84 11.58 -1.78
N THR A 23 3.59 11.43 -1.35
CA THR A 23 2.80 12.55 -0.81
C THR A 23 3.04 12.83 0.67
N TYR A 24 3.26 11.80 1.49
CA TYR A 24 3.37 11.99 2.95
C TYR A 24 4.81 11.93 3.46
N ASP A 25 5.65 11.07 2.89
CA ASP A 25 7.04 10.98 3.31
C ASP A 25 7.89 12.07 2.67
N LEU A 26 7.64 12.36 1.38
CA LEU A 26 8.43 13.31 0.60
C LEU A 26 7.72 14.65 0.33
N TRP A 27 6.44 14.80 0.70
CA TRP A 27 5.65 16.02 0.46
C TRP A 27 5.59 16.47 -1.01
N LEU A 28 5.66 15.53 -1.95
CA LEU A 28 5.55 15.82 -3.38
C LEU A 28 4.09 16.02 -3.80
N SER A 29 3.88 16.80 -4.86
CA SER A 29 2.57 16.93 -5.50
C SER A 29 2.08 15.56 -5.97
N TRP A 30 0.84 15.21 -5.58
CA TRP A 30 0.22 13.95 -6.02
C TRP A 30 -0.01 13.94 -7.54
N GLN A 31 -0.24 15.10 -8.15
CA GLN A 31 -0.40 15.23 -9.59
C GLN A 31 0.90 14.87 -10.32
N GLU A 32 2.03 15.40 -9.86
CA GLU A 32 3.35 15.10 -10.44
C GLU A 32 3.74 13.64 -10.23
N ALA A 33 3.57 13.12 -9.01
CA ALA A 33 3.81 11.71 -8.70
C ALA A 33 2.90 10.80 -9.55
N GLY A 34 1.63 11.17 -9.69
CA GLY A 34 0.66 10.45 -10.51
C GLY A 34 1.02 10.46 -11.99
N LEU A 35 1.54 11.58 -12.53
CA LEU A 35 2.02 11.67 -13.91
C LEU A 35 3.24 10.77 -14.15
N VAL A 36 4.17 10.71 -13.20
CA VAL A 36 5.34 9.80 -13.27
C VAL A 36 4.89 8.34 -13.29
N LEU A 37 3.92 7.97 -12.44
CA LEU A 37 3.39 6.60 -12.39
C LEU A 37 2.58 6.25 -13.63
N ALA A 38 1.75 7.18 -14.14
CA ALA A 38 0.95 6.98 -15.35
C ALA A 38 1.80 6.55 -16.56
N ARG A 39 2.96 7.20 -16.74
CA ARG A 39 3.91 6.88 -17.84
C ARG A 39 4.59 5.51 -17.71
N LYS A 40 4.47 4.85 -16.56
CA LYS A 40 5.10 3.54 -16.30
C LYS A 40 4.12 2.39 -16.43
N PHE A 41 2.82 2.64 -16.34
CA PHE A 41 1.82 1.57 -16.29
C PHE A 41 1.40 1.11 -17.69
N VAL A 42 1.59 -0.18 -17.99
CA VAL A 42 1.05 -0.79 -19.23
C VAL A 42 -0.47 -0.95 -19.17
N ASP A 43 -1.02 -1.02 -17.96
CA ASP A 43 -2.46 -1.08 -17.67
C ASP A 43 -3.03 0.28 -17.27
N PHE A 44 -2.43 1.37 -17.76
CA PHE A 44 -2.89 2.72 -17.44
C PHE A 44 -4.31 2.94 -17.98
N GLU A 45 -5.23 3.23 -17.07
CA GLU A 45 -6.57 3.69 -17.39
C GLU A 45 -6.85 4.95 -16.54
N PRO A 46 -7.18 6.10 -17.17
CA PRO A 46 -7.29 7.38 -16.48
C PRO A 46 -8.40 7.43 -15.41
N GLY A 47 -9.55 6.77 -15.64
CA GLY A 47 -10.67 6.73 -14.68
C GLY A 47 -10.32 6.02 -13.37
N ILE A 48 -9.47 5.00 -13.44
CA ILE A 48 -8.97 4.23 -12.30
C ILE A 48 -7.76 4.93 -11.68
N HIS A 49 -6.78 5.33 -12.49
CA HIS A 49 -5.50 5.84 -11.99
C HIS A 49 -5.67 7.13 -11.20
N TRP A 50 -6.38 8.12 -11.73
CA TRP A 50 -6.48 9.43 -11.08
C TRP A 50 -7.37 9.41 -9.84
N SER A 51 -8.42 8.59 -9.84
CA SER A 51 -9.26 8.40 -8.66
C SER A 51 -8.49 7.70 -7.54
N GLN A 52 -7.67 6.71 -7.87
CA GLN A 52 -6.77 6.07 -6.91
C GLN A 52 -5.70 7.02 -6.38
N CYS A 53 -5.06 7.83 -7.23
CA CYS A 53 -4.06 8.81 -6.80
C CYS A 53 -4.65 9.78 -5.76
N GLN A 54 -5.80 10.39 -6.05
CA GLN A 54 -6.49 11.30 -5.13
C GLN A 54 -6.88 10.62 -3.81
N MET A 55 -7.34 9.37 -3.87
CA MET A 55 -7.71 8.62 -2.67
C MET A 55 -6.50 8.39 -1.77
N GLN A 56 -5.36 7.97 -2.32
CA GLN A 56 -4.17 7.65 -1.52
C GLN A 56 -3.42 8.91 -1.05
N ALA A 57 -3.50 9.99 -1.83
CA ALA A 57 -3.00 11.32 -1.44
C ALA A 57 -3.86 12.03 -0.38
N GLY A 58 -5.05 11.50 -0.08
CA GLY A 58 -5.93 12.05 0.97
C GLY A 58 -6.80 13.24 0.51
N GLU A 59 -6.84 13.52 -0.79
CA GLU A 59 -7.54 14.67 -1.40
C GLU A 59 -9.06 14.50 -1.44
N THR A 60 -9.54 13.26 -1.42
CA THR A 60 -11.00 12.98 -1.50
C THR A 60 -11.80 13.52 -0.32
N GLY A 61 -11.17 13.81 0.82
CA GLY A 61 -11.82 14.37 2.02
C GLY A 61 -12.82 13.46 2.75
N ILE A 62 -13.24 12.35 2.13
CA ILE A 62 -14.26 11.42 2.66
C ILE A 62 -13.61 10.30 3.48
N ASN A 63 -12.43 9.84 3.06
CA ASN A 63 -11.74 8.73 3.69
C ASN A 63 -10.81 9.18 4.82
N THR A 64 -10.63 8.31 5.81
CA THR A 64 -9.53 8.45 6.77
C THR A 64 -8.21 8.42 6.01
N ILE A 65 -7.30 9.34 6.35
CA ILE A 65 -5.96 9.40 5.77
C ILE A 65 -5.24 8.11 6.13
N ARG A 66 -4.74 7.41 5.10
CA ARG A 66 -3.96 6.19 5.23
C ARG A 66 -2.54 6.46 4.79
N VAL A 67 -1.65 6.61 5.75
CA VAL A 67 -0.20 6.66 5.49
C VAL A 67 0.33 5.23 5.55
N TYR A 68 0.79 4.72 4.40
CA TYR A 68 1.35 3.37 4.30
C TYR A 68 2.79 3.36 4.79
N SER A 69 3.17 2.30 5.50
CA SER A 69 4.56 2.09 5.90
C SER A 69 5.26 1.16 4.91
N PRO A 70 6.28 1.64 4.17
CA PRO A 70 7.05 0.79 3.28
C PRO A 70 7.71 -0.37 4.02
N ILE A 71 8.22 -0.12 5.23
CA ILE A 71 8.90 -1.12 6.07
C ILE A 71 7.93 -2.22 6.48
N LYS A 72 6.79 -1.87 7.08
CA LYS A 72 5.78 -2.85 7.46
C LYS A 72 5.30 -3.66 6.25
N GLN A 73 5.07 -2.98 5.13
CA GLN A 73 4.61 -3.65 3.91
C GLN A 73 5.65 -4.63 3.36
N SER A 74 6.93 -4.29 3.49
CA SER A 74 8.07 -5.14 3.15
C SER A 74 8.00 -6.46 3.93
N HIS A 75 7.94 -6.38 5.27
CA HIS A 75 7.86 -7.56 6.12
C HIS A 75 6.57 -8.36 5.94
N ASP A 76 5.42 -7.69 5.80
CA ASP A 76 4.12 -8.36 5.72
C ASP A 76 3.94 -9.12 4.39
N GLN A 77 4.59 -8.70 3.29
CA GLN A 77 4.38 -9.28 1.96
C GLN A 77 5.57 -10.07 1.40
N ASP A 78 6.77 -9.81 1.92
CA ASP A 78 7.99 -10.48 1.49
C ASP A 78 8.79 -10.94 2.72
N PRO A 79 8.25 -11.82 3.61
CA PRO A 79 8.90 -12.11 4.89
C PRO A 79 10.34 -12.65 4.79
N SER A 80 10.67 -13.31 3.68
CA SER A 80 12.01 -13.82 3.35
C SER A 80 12.91 -12.78 2.67
N GLY A 81 12.33 -11.73 2.10
CA GLY A 81 13.04 -10.71 1.33
C GLY A 81 13.42 -11.14 -0.08
N ASP A 82 12.85 -12.23 -0.59
CA ASP A 82 13.22 -12.81 -1.89
C ASP A 82 12.90 -11.84 -3.03
N PHE A 83 11.77 -11.13 -2.93
CA PHE A 83 11.41 -10.12 -3.93
C PHE A 83 12.43 -8.97 -3.91
N ILE A 84 12.82 -8.48 -2.74
CA ILE A 84 13.81 -7.41 -2.66
C ILE A 84 15.15 -7.86 -3.25
N ARG A 85 15.62 -9.07 -2.94
CA ARG A 85 16.89 -9.59 -3.47
C ARG A 85 16.88 -9.73 -4.99
N ALA A 86 15.77 -10.19 -5.54
CA ALA A 86 15.62 -10.33 -6.98
C ALA A 86 15.66 -8.97 -7.71
N TRP A 87 15.14 -7.91 -7.09
CA TRP A 87 14.97 -6.60 -7.73
C TRP A 87 15.99 -5.54 -7.31
N VAL A 88 16.73 -5.79 -6.23
CA VAL A 88 17.75 -4.91 -5.67
C VAL A 88 19.04 -5.73 -5.53
N PRO A 89 19.81 -5.93 -6.62
CA PRO A 89 21.05 -6.72 -6.62
C PRO A 89 22.06 -6.31 -5.54
N GLU A 90 22.11 -5.04 -5.15
CA GLU A 90 23.00 -4.54 -4.09
C GLU A 90 22.64 -5.14 -2.72
N LEU A 91 21.43 -5.69 -2.56
CA LEU A 91 20.94 -6.34 -1.35
C LEU A 91 20.84 -7.88 -1.51
N ALA A 92 21.25 -8.45 -2.64
CA ALA A 92 21.12 -9.88 -2.91
C ALA A 92 21.82 -10.75 -1.85
N GLY A 93 22.98 -10.31 -1.36
CA GLY A 93 23.80 -11.03 -0.38
C GLY A 93 23.47 -10.78 1.09
N VAL A 94 22.59 -9.83 1.42
CA VAL A 94 22.21 -9.55 2.82
C VAL A 94 21.48 -10.77 3.38
N ALA A 95 21.70 -11.24 4.60
CA ALA A 95 20.95 -12.39 5.11
C ALA A 95 19.73 -11.97 5.96
N GLY A 96 18.68 -12.81 5.95
CA GLY A 96 17.53 -12.68 6.84
C GLY A 96 16.74 -11.36 6.69
N ALA A 97 16.08 -10.96 7.78
CA ALA A 97 15.15 -9.83 7.81
C ALA A 97 15.82 -8.45 7.63
N MET A 98 17.16 -8.37 7.72
CA MET A 98 17.88 -7.10 7.58
C MET A 98 17.78 -6.49 6.18
N VAL A 99 17.39 -7.28 5.18
CA VAL A 99 17.11 -6.82 3.81
C VAL A 99 16.00 -5.77 3.75
N HIS A 100 15.07 -5.76 4.72
CA HIS A 100 14.00 -4.76 4.80
C HIS A 100 14.48 -3.41 5.36
N GLU A 101 15.53 -3.42 6.18
CA GLU A 101 16.09 -2.25 6.87
C GLU A 101 17.63 -2.25 6.84
N PRO A 102 18.28 -2.24 5.66
CA PRO A 102 19.74 -2.41 5.55
C PRO A 102 20.55 -1.28 6.21
N TRP A 103 19.94 -0.13 6.48
CA TRP A 103 20.59 0.96 7.25
C TRP A 103 20.78 0.62 8.73
N GLN A 104 20.05 -0.35 9.27
CA GLN A 104 20.23 -0.80 10.66
C GLN A 104 21.42 -1.77 10.82
N MET A 105 22.05 -2.22 9.73
CA MET A 105 23.19 -3.16 9.77
C MET A 105 24.50 -2.51 10.26
N GLN A 106 24.53 -1.20 10.52
CA GLN A 106 25.72 -0.47 11.00
C GLN A 106 26.95 -0.77 10.11
N GLU A 107 28.09 -1.13 10.70
CA GLU A 107 29.33 -1.45 9.99
C GLU A 107 29.18 -2.61 8.98
N LEU A 108 28.30 -3.59 9.23
CA LEU A 108 28.07 -4.71 8.30
C LEU A 108 27.49 -4.26 6.96
N ARG A 109 26.86 -3.09 6.92
CA ARG A 109 26.37 -2.50 5.67
C ARG A 109 27.52 -2.18 4.72
N LEU A 110 28.64 -1.66 5.24
CA LEU A 110 29.80 -1.24 4.45
C LEU A 110 30.46 -2.42 3.73
N THR A 111 30.27 -3.64 4.23
CA THR A 111 30.80 -4.86 3.62
C THR A 111 29.76 -5.62 2.80
N GLN A 112 28.49 -5.67 3.24
CA GLN A 112 27.46 -6.48 2.58
C GLN A 112 26.67 -5.75 1.50
N CYS A 113 26.49 -4.43 1.62
CA CYS A 113 25.73 -3.64 0.65
C CYS A 113 26.21 -2.16 0.58
N PRO A 114 27.51 -1.91 0.32
CA PRO A 114 28.08 -0.55 0.31
C PRO A 114 27.42 0.38 -0.71
N ASP A 115 26.97 -0.17 -1.85
CA ASP A 115 26.40 0.60 -2.96
C ASP A 115 24.90 0.91 -2.78
N TYR A 116 24.23 0.31 -1.78
CA TYR A 116 22.84 0.63 -1.50
C TYR A 116 22.76 1.99 -0.78
N PRO A 117 21.88 2.92 -1.19
CA PRO A 117 21.79 4.25 -0.60
C PRO A 117 21.15 4.25 0.80
N LEU A 118 21.44 5.29 1.59
CA LEU A 118 20.76 5.51 2.87
C LEU A 118 19.30 5.93 2.62
N PRO A 119 18.38 5.71 3.58
CA PRO A 119 17.02 6.22 3.48
C PRO A 119 17.03 7.74 3.23
N ILE A 120 16.23 8.18 2.25
CA ILE A 120 16.09 9.62 1.93
C ILE A 120 15.44 10.36 3.10
N VAL A 121 14.54 9.70 3.82
CA VAL A 121 13.84 10.20 5.00
C VAL A 121 13.63 9.07 6.01
N ASP A 122 13.51 9.43 7.29
CA ASP A 122 13.01 8.52 8.31
C ASP A 122 11.47 8.47 8.25
N HIS A 123 10.94 7.31 7.84
CA HIS A 123 9.50 7.13 7.64
C HIS A 123 8.66 7.45 8.89
N LYS A 124 9.17 7.12 10.08
CA LYS A 124 8.42 7.29 11.33
C LYS A 124 8.18 8.77 11.64
N SER A 125 9.23 9.58 11.55
CA SER A 125 9.16 11.02 11.75
C SER A 125 8.38 11.70 10.62
N ALA A 126 8.64 11.34 9.36
CA ALA A 126 7.95 11.90 8.20
C ALA A 126 6.44 11.63 8.24
N SER A 127 6.03 10.38 8.52
CA SER A 127 4.62 10.01 8.66
C SER A 127 3.93 10.75 9.80
N LYS A 128 4.63 10.95 10.93
CA LYS A 128 4.11 11.72 12.06
C LYS A 128 3.88 13.18 11.67
N LEU A 129 4.88 13.82 11.08
CA LEU A 129 4.80 15.21 10.62
C LEU A 129 3.66 15.39 9.61
N ALA A 130 3.53 14.48 8.64
CA ALA A 130 2.44 14.50 7.66
C ALA A 130 1.06 14.44 8.33
N LYS A 131 0.87 13.51 9.28
CA LYS A 131 -0.39 13.41 10.03
C LYS A 131 -0.66 14.71 10.80
N ASP A 132 0.33 15.20 11.55
CA ASP A 132 0.18 16.39 12.39
C ASP A 132 -0.22 17.61 11.54
N GLU A 133 0.43 17.83 10.41
CA GLU A 133 0.11 18.90 9.45
C GLU A 133 -1.30 18.77 8.85
N ILE A 134 -1.68 17.58 8.40
CA ILE A 134 -3.01 17.42 7.79
C ILE A 134 -4.11 17.59 8.84
N PHE A 135 -3.92 17.03 10.05
CA PHE A 135 -4.89 17.18 11.13
C PHE A 135 -4.94 18.60 11.68
N SER A 136 -3.83 19.35 11.69
CA SER A 136 -3.82 20.76 12.08
C SER A 136 -4.64 21.60 11.08
N ARG A 137 -4.44 21.39 9.77
CA ARG A 137 -5.21 22.06 8.70
C ARG A 137 -6.70 21.77 8.78
N ARG A 138 -7.09 20.52 9.06
CA ARG A 138 -8.49 20.13 9.26
C ARG A 138 -9.16 20.81 10.48
N LYS A 139 -8.37 21.32 11.44
CA LYS A 139 -8.89 22.06 12.60
C LYS A 139 -9.14 23.53 12.30
N LEU A 140 -8.65 24.07 11.19
CA LEU A 140 -8.88 25.47 10.82
C LEU A 140 -10.37 25.76 10.65
N ALA A 141 -10.79 26.95 11.08
CA ALA A 141 -12.19 27.36 11.01
C ALA A 141 -12.71 27.36 9.56
N VAL A 142 -11.88 27.82 8.61
CA VAL A 142 -12.20 27.82 7.18
C VAL A 142 -12.44 26.40 6.67
N ALA A 143 -11.53 25.46 6.94
CA ALA A 143 -11.68 24.07 6.53
C ALA A 143 -12.94 23.41 7.12
N ARG A 144 -13.28 23.71 8.37
CA ARG A 144 -14.52 23.22 9.00
C ARG A 144 -15.77 23.83 8.37
N ALA A 145 -15.75 25.11 8.04
CA ALA A 145 -16.85 25.79 7.38
C ALA A 145 -17.09 25.21 5.97
N GLU A 146 -16.02 24.98 5.20
CA GLU A 146 -16.09 24.34 3.88
C GLU A 146 -16.63 22.91 3.96
N ALA A 147 -16.09 22.09 4.87
CA ALA A 147 -16.56 20.72 5.07
C ALA A 147 -18.05 20.69 5.45
N ARG A 148 -18.51 21.62 6.30
CA ARG A 148 -19.92 21.79 6.63
C ARG A 148 -20.75 22.18 5.40
N GLY A 149 -20.25 23.09 4.56
CA GLY A 149 -20.91 23.48 3.32
C GLY A 149 -21.09 22.31 2.35
N VAL A 150 -20.05 21.50 2.16
CA VAL A 150 -20.09 20.28 1.35
C VAL A 150 -21.12 19.29 1.91
N TYR A 151 -21.10 19.06 3.22
CA TYR A 151 -22.06 18.18 3.89
C TYR A 151 -23.50 18.67 3.73
N LEU A 152 -23.78 19.96 3.86
CA LEU A 152 -25.14 20.49 3.69
C LEU A 152 -25.66 20.34 2.24
N ARG A 153 -24.77 20.42 1.25
CA ARG A 153 -25.13 20.29 -0.18
C ARG A 153 -25.29 18.85 -0.63
N HIS A 154 -24.37 17.96 -0.21
CA HIS A 154 -24.24 16.60 -0.76
C HIS A 154 -24.46 15.49 0.27
N GLY A 155 -24.52 15.82 1.56
CA GLY A 155 -24.73 14.86 2.63
C GLY A 155 -26.12 14.23 2.53
N SER A 156 -26.19 12.93 2.84
CA SER A 156 -27.46 12.22 2.94
C SER A 156 -28.36 12.90 3.97
N ARG A 157 -29.63 13.12 3.60
CA ARG A 157 -30.67 13.63 4.50
C ARG A 157 -31.33 12.53 5.32
N ALA A 158 -31.03 11.25 5.00
CA ALA A 158 -31.48 10.14 5.82
C ALA A 158 -30.76 10.21 7.18
N GLY A 159 -31.54 10.23 8.25
CA GLY A 159 -30.99 10.18 9.61
C GLY A 159 -30.13 8.93 9.83
N PRO A 160 -29.34 8.88 10.92
CA PRO A 160 -28.55 7.71 11.25
C PRO A 160 -29.47 6.48 11.29
N ARG A 161 -29.31 5.53 10.37
CA ARG A 161 -29.97 4.23 10.50
C ARG A 161 -29.47 3.64 11.81
N SER A 162 -30.39 3.30 12.73
CA SER A 162 -30.03 2.56 13.93
C SER A 162 -29.29 1.31 13.46
N ARG A 163 -28.00 1.21 13.79
CA ARG A 163 -27.28 -0.04 13.59
C ARG A 163 -27.94 -1.05 14.53
N PRO A 164 -28.44 -2.19 14.03
CA PRO A 164 -28.85 -3.26 14.93
C PRO A 164 -27.66 -3.56 15.82
N ILE A 165 -27.87 -3.64 17.12
CA ILE A 165 -26.85 -4.11 18.06
C ILE A 165 -26.47 -5.51 17.58
N SER A 166 -25.26 -5.63 17.02
CA SER A 166 -24.72 -6.93 16.61
C SER A 166 -24.62 -7.80 17.85
N LYS A 167 -25.56 -8.74 18.03
CA LYS A 167 -25.36 -9.83 18.99
C LYS A 167 -24.03 -10.50 18.62
N LYS A 168 -23.11 -10.62 19.59
CA LYS A 168 -21.83 -11.32 19.41
C LYS A 168 -22.12 -12.69 18.81
N ARG A 169 -21.73 -12.90 17.55
CA ARG A 169 -21.80 -14.21 16.91
C ARG A 169 -20.77 -15.08 17.65
N PRO A 170 -21.15 -16.25 18.21
CA PRO A 170 -20.17 -17.13 18.84
C PRO A 170 -19.09 -17.49 17.82
N THR A 171 -17.83 -17.41 18.22
CA THR A 171 -16.68 -17.79 17.40
C THR A 171 -16.83 -19.27 17.06
N PRO A 172 -16.96 -19.67 15.78
CA PRO A 172 -16.95 -21.09 15.45
C PRO A 172 -15.59 -21.68 15.84
N ALA A 173 -15.61 -22.86 16.46
CA ALA A 173 -14.41 -23.63 16.74
C ALA A 173 -13.67 -23.89 15.42
N LYS A 174 -12.34 -23.82 15.48
CA LYS A 174 -11.45 -23.99 14.33
C LYS A 174 -11.38 -25.49 13.99
N GLU A 175 -12.41 -26.03 13.35
CA GLU A 175 -12.31 -27.33 12.69
C GLU A 175 -11.56 -27.14 11.37
N SER A 176 -10.45 -27.86 11.24
CA SER A 176 -9.61 -27.88 10.04
C SER A 176 -10.26 -28.75 8.98
N GLU A 177 -11.25 -28.21 8.27
CA GLU A 177 -11.64 -28.78 6.98
C GLU A 177 -10.65 -28.32 5.91
N PRO A 178 -10.10 -29.23 5.09
CA PRO A 178 -9.23 -28.87 3.99
C PRO A 178 -10.03 -28.03 2.98
N GLN A 179 -9.43 -26.91 2.62
CA GLN A 179 -9.89 -25.96 1.63
C GLN A 179 -10.32 -26.69 0.35
N LEU A 180 -11.59 -26.49 -0.04
CA LEU A 180 -12.27 -26.92 -1.27
C LEU A 180 -11.33 -27.47 -2.34
N LEU A 181 -11.29 -28.79 -2.44
CA LEU A 181 -10.69 -29.50 -3.55
C LEU A 181 -11.52 -29.16 -4.79
N LEU A 182 -10.91 -28.48 -5.76
CA LEU A 182 -11.53 -28.20 -7.04
C LEU A 182 -11.60 -29.54 -7.78
N ASP A 183 -12.71 -30.26 -7.67
CA ASP A 183 -12.99 -31.48 -8.43
C ASP A 183 -13.14 -31.10 -9.91
N LEU A 184 -12.01 -30.94 -10.58
CA LEU A 184 -11.95 -31.01 -12.03
C LEU A 184 -12.15 -32.50 -12.36
N ASN A 185 -13.38 -32.86 -12.70
CA ASN A 185 -13.76 -34.14 -13.33
C ASN A 185 -13.00 -34.30 -14.66
N ILE A 186 -11.69 -34.51 -14.58
CA ILE A 186 -10.86 -34.97 -15.67
C ILE A 186 -11.00 -36.49 -15.61
N GLU A 187 -12.02 -36.99 -16.30
CA GLU A 187 -12.11 -38.40 -16.63
C GLU A 187 -10.77 -38.83 -17.25
N THR A 188 -10.06 -39.67 -16.50
CA THR A 188 -8.89 -40.37 -16.97
C THR A 188 -9.34 -41.35 -18.05
N LEU A 189 -9.30 -40.90 -19.31
CA LEU A 189 -9.42 -41.80 -20.45
C LEU A 189 -8.31 -42.87 -20.33
N PRO A 190 -8.65 -44.17 -20.26
CA PRO A 190 -7.65 -45.22 -20.23
C PRO A 190 -6.93 -45.26 -21.58
N LEU A 191 -5.61 -45.10 -21.54
CA LEU A 191 -4.71 -45.47 -22.63
C LEU A 191 -4.87 -46.97 -22.91
N SER A 192 -5.69 -47.32 -23.90
CA SER A 192 -5.66 -48.66 -24.48
C SER A 192 -4.41 -48.77 -25.35
N MET A 193 -3.47 -49.61 -24.91
CA MET A 193 -2.40 -50.11 -25.75
C MET A 193 -2.97 -51.05 -26.82
N SER A 194 -2.69 -50.76 -28.08
CA SER A 194 -2.55 -51.73 -29.17
C SER A 194 -1.59 -51.16 -30.21
#